data_AF-A0A1K1NJ84-F1
#
_entry.id   AF-A0A1K1NJ84-F1
#
_cell.length_a   1.000
_cell.length_b   1.000
_cell.length_c   1.000
_cell.angle_alpha   90.00
_cell.angle_beta   90.00
_cell.angle_gamma   90.00
#
_symmetry.space_group_name_H-M   'P 1'
#
loop_
_entity.id
_entity.type
_entity.pdbx_description
1 polymer ?
#
loop_
_entity_poly.entity_id
_entity_poly.type
_entity_poly.pdbx_seq_one_letter_code
_entity_poly.pdbx_strand_id
1 'polypeptide(L)'
;MTDWEKYQQIRREAAFTGLALLVLILFWCWAGFGLAGVDMEIGGLPLWAVTSSIGVWLFAIVLVKILLKFVFRDMPLEDGGKEGSDHE
;
A
#
# COMPACT_ATOMS: atom_id res chain seq x y z
N MET A 1 18.34 0.80 20.38
CA MET A 1 18.11 -0.19 19.31
C MET A 1 19.32 -0.18 18.40
N THR A 2 19.90 -1.35 18.07
CA THR A 2 21.10 -1.41 17.23
C THR A 2 20.73 -1.16 15.76
N ASP A 3 21.61 -0.55 14.97
CA ASP A 3 21.35 -0.19 13.55
C ASP A 3 20.90 -1.38 12.70
N TRP A 4 21.36 -2.58 13.05
CA TRP A 4 21.01 -3.82 12.41
C TRP A 4 19.51 -4.15 12.56
N GLU A 5 18.93 -3.91 13.74
CA GLU A 5 17.50 -4.13 14.01
C GLU A 5 16.63 -3.14 13.24
N LYS A 6 17.08 -1.88 13.11
CA LYS A 6 16.40 -0.85 12.30
C LYS A 6 16.39 -1.27 10.82
N TYR A 7 17.50 -1.78 10.32
CA TYR A 7 17.60 -2.26 8.94
C TYR A 7 16.66 -3.44 8.62
N GLN A 8 16.49 -4.40 9.54
CA GLN A 8 15.53 -5.49 9.32
C GLN A 8 14.07 -5.04 9.33
N GLN A 9 13.72 -4.07 10.18
CA GLN A 9 12.37 -3.53 10.20
C GLN A 9 12.05 -2.87 8.87
N ILE A 10 12.94 -1.99 8.38
CA ILE A 10 12.79 -1.32 7.09
C ILE A 10 12.67 -2.35 5.95
N ARG A 11 13.51 -3.39 5.94
CA ARG A 11 13.43 -4.45 4.93
C ARG A 11 12.10 -5.19 4.95
N ARG A 12 11.54 -5.44 6.14
CA ARG A 12 10.25 -6.10 6.31
C ARG A 12 9.12 -5.20 5.81
N GLU A 13 9.13 -3.92 6.16
CA GLU A 13 8.15 -2.92 5.69
C GLU A 13 8.18 -2.75 4.17
N ALA A 14 9.38 -2.68 3.57
CA ALA A 14 9.56 -2.61 2.13
C ALA A 14 9.03 -3.87 1.43
N ALA A 15 9.27 -5.06 2.00
CA ALA A 15 8.75 -6.31 1.45
C ALA A 15 7.22 -6.36 1.45
N PHE A 16 6.56 -5.91 2.53
CA PHE A 16 5.11 -5.86 2.58
C PHE A 16 4.53 -4.79 1.64
N THR A 17 5.19 -3.64 1.49
CA THR A 17 4.80 -2.62 0.51
C THR A 17 4.90 -3.16 -0.91
N GLY A 18 5.96 -3.89 -1.23
CA GLY A 18 6.12 -4.58 -2.51
C GLY A 18 5.05 -5.65 -2.74
N LEU A 19 4.69 -6.43 -1.71
CA LEU A 19 3.60 -7.39 -1.79
C LEU A 19 2.25 -6.71 -2.04
N ALA A 20 1.98 -5.59 -1.38
CA ALA A 20 0.76 -4.82 -1.57
C ALA A 20 0.66 -4.28 -3.01
N LEU A 21 1.77 -3.78 -3.56
CA LEU A 21 1.84 -3.38 -4.97
C LEU A 21 1.57 -4.56 -5.91
N LEU A 22 2.13 -5.74 -5.64
CA LEU A 22 1.91 -6.95 -6.44
C LEU A 22 0.42 -7.34 -6.44
N VAL A 23 -0.22 -7.34 -5.27
CA VAL A 23 -1.67 -7.61 -5.14
C VAL A 23 -2.51 -6.60 -5.91
N LEU A 24 -2.15 -5.32 -5.87
CA LEU A 24 -2.81 -4.28 -6.66
C LEU A 24 -2.70 -4.52 -8.17
N ILE A 25 -1.50 -4.90 -8.65
CA ILE A 25 -1.28 -5.23 -10.07
C ILE A 25 -2.13 -6.43 -10.49
N LEU A 26 -2.19 -7.49 -9.67
CA LEU A 26 -3.01 -8.67 -9.96
C LEU A 26 -4.51 -8.32 -10.01
N PHE A 27 -4.98 -7.52 -9.05
CA PHE A 27 -6.37 -7.04 -9.05
C PHE A 27 -6.66 -6.20 -10.29
N TRP A 28 -5.74 -5.31 -10.67
CA TRP A 28 -5.86 -4.49 -11.86
C TRP A 28 -5.90 -5.33 -13.15
N CYS A 29 -5.02 -6.32 -13.28
CA CYS A 29 -5.05 -7.27 -14.39
C CYS A 29 -6.36 -8.06 -14.44
N TRP A 30 -6.88 -8.50 -13.30
CA TRP A 30 -8.16 -9.20 -13.25
C TRP A 30 -9.34 -8.29 -13.61
N ALA A 31 -9.38 -7.06 -13.11
CA ALA A 31 -10.41 -6.08 -13.45
C ALA A 31 -10.34 -5.63 -14.93
N GLY A 32 -9.13 -5.55 -15.50
CA GLY A 32 -8.89 -5.18 -16.89
C GLY A 32 -9.22 -6.30 -17.87
N PHE A 33 -8.63 -7.49 -17.69
CA PHE A 33 -8.81 -8.62 -18.61
C PHE A 33 -10.08 -9.42 -18.33
N GLY A 34 -10.52 -9.53 -17.07
CA GLY A 34 -11.69 -10.31 -16.68
C GLY A 34 -13.02 -9.70 -17.06
N LEU A 35 -13.10 -8.37 -17.17
CA LEU A 35 -14.29 -7.66 -17.66
C LEU A 35 -14.22 -7.25 -19.14
N ALA A 36 -13.08 -7.42 -19.81
CA ALA A 36 -12.95 -7.13 -21.24
C ALA A 36 -13.88 -7.97 -22.13
N GLY A 37 -14.38 -9.12 -21.63
CA GLY A 37 -15.35 -9.95 -22.33
C GLY A 37 -16.82 -9.60 -22.08
N VAL A 38 -17.11 -8.56 -21.29
CA VAL A 38 -18.49 -8.14 -20.97
C VAL A 38 -18.82 -6.90 -21.81
N ASP A 39 -19.48 -7.11 -22.95
CA ASP A 39 -20.06 -6.07 -23.83
C ASP A 39 -21.29 -5.42 -23.18
N MET A 40 -21.08 -4.76 -22.04
CA MET A 40 -22.07 -3.91 -21.41
C MET A 40 -21.48 -2.50 -21.37
N GLU A 41 -22.23 -1.52 -21.86
CA GLU A 41 -21.79 -0.13 -21.92
C GLU A 41 -22.62 0.69 -20.94
N ILE A 42 -21.97 1.45 -20.06
CA ILE A 42 -22.62 2.43 -19.19
C ILE A 42 -22.34 3.81 -19.78
N GLY A 43 -23.38 4.43 -20.34
CA GLY A 43 -23.27 5.80 -20.88
C GLY A 43 -22.34 5.94 -22.09
N GLY A 44 -22.13 4.87 -22.88
CA GLY A 44 -21.23 4.85 -24.03
C GLY A 44 -19.76 4.58 -23.70
N LEU A 45 -19.45 4.29 -22.42
CA LEU A 45 -18.14 3.80 -21.99
C LEU A 45 -18.26 2.32 -21.62
N PRO A 46 -17.28 1.48 -21.99
CA PRO A 46 -17.37 0.07 -21.75
C PRO A 46 -17.27 -0.22 -20.24
N LEU A 47 -18.08 -1.14 -19.73
CA LEU A 47 -18.27 -1.39 -18.29
C LEU A 47 -16.93 -1.60 -17.57
N TRP A 48 -16.01 -2.33 -18.20
CA TRP A 48 -14.67 -2.60 -17.66
C TRP A 48 -13.89 -1.33 -17.34
N ALA A 49 -14.05 -0.25 -18.10
CA ALA A 49 -13.35 1.02 -17.84
C ALA A 49 -13.91 1.73 -16.59
N VAL A 50 -15.23 1.69 -16.41
CA VAL A 50 -15.89 2.29 -15.24
C VAL A 50 -15.61 1.48 -13.98
N THR A 51 -15.75 0.16 -14.06
CA THR A 51 -15.52 -0.74 -12.93
C THR A 51 -14.04 -0.83 -12.55
N SER A 52 -13.11 -0.74 -13.51
CA SER A 52 -11.67 -0.66 -13.19
C SER A 52 -11.34 0.66 -12.51
N SER A 53 -11.88 1.79 -12.99
CA SER A 53 -11.63 3.10 -12.38
C SER A 53 -12.11 3.17 -10.92
N ILE A 54 -13.36 2.76 -10.65
CA ILE A 54 -13.93 2.79 -9.30
C ILE A 54 -13.39 1.65 -8.44
N GLY A 55 -13.28 0.45 -9.01
CA GLY A 55 -12.85 -0.75 -8.30
C GLY A 55 -11.40 -0.68 -7.85
N VAL A 56 -10.50 -0.22 -8.72
CA VAL A 56 -9.06 -0.08 -8.39
C VAL A 56 -8.87 1.04 -7.36
N TRP A 57 -9.65 2.12 -7.45
CA TRP A 57 -9.60 3.20 -6.47
C TRP A 57 -10.03 2.74 -5.06
N LEU A 58 -11.19 2.07 -4.96
CA LEU A 58 -11.66 1.52 -3.68
C LEU A 58 -10.69 0.45 -3.13
N PHE A 59 -10.21 -0.43 -4.00
CA PHE A 59 -9.25 -1.46 -3.63
C PHE A 59 -7.93 -0.86 -3.12
N ALA A 60 -7.41 0.18 -3.79
CA ALA A 60 -6.23 0.89 -3.33
C ALA A 60 -6.42 1.52 -1.94
N ILE A 61 -7.58 2.14 -1.65
CA ILE A 61 -7.88 2.69 -0.32
C ILE A 61 -7.85 1.60 0.75
N VAL A 62 -8.50 0.46 0.49
CA VAL A 62 -8.53 -0.68 1.42
C VAL A 62 -7.13 -1.24 1.62
N LEU A 63 -6.37 -1.43 0.55
CA LEU A 63 -5.01 -1.94 0.57
C LEU A 63 -4.08 -1.02 1.38
N VAL A 64 -4.19 0.29 1.21
CA VAL A 64 -3.45 1.28 2.02
C VAL A 64 -3.87 1.21 3.49
N LYS A 65 -5.16 1.09 3.82
CA LYS A 65 -5.60 0.91 5.21
C LYS A 65 -5.07 -0.37 5.84
N ILE A 66 -5.02 -1.46 5.07
CA ILE A 66 -4.42 -2.73 5.53
C ILE A 66 -2.92 -2.54 5.76
N LEU A 67 -2.22 -1.88 4.83
CA LEU A 67 -0.79 -1.58 4.95
C LEU A 67 -0.51 -0.75 6.21
N LEU A 68 -1.27 0.32 6.44
CA LEU A 68 -1.14 1.15 7.64
C LEU A 68 -1.40 0.36 8.93
N LYS A 69 -2.34 -0.59 8.91
CA LYS A 69 -2.70 -1.37 10.11
C LYS A 69 -1.79 -2.57 10.39
N PHE A 70 -1.25 -3.21 9.36
CA PHE A 70 -0.44 -4.44 9.48
C PHE A 70 1.06 -4.20 9.35
N VAL A 71 1.48 -3.18 8.59
CA VAL A 71 2.88 -2.96 8.22
C VAL A 71 3.48 -1.81 9.00
N PHE A 72 2.79 -0.68 9.09
CA PHE A 72 3.18 0.42 9.97
C PHE A 72 2.79 0.09 11.41
N ARG A 73 3.52 -0.85 12.01
CA ARG A 73 3.54 -1.00 13.45
C ARG A 73 4.31 0.19 13.99
N ASP A 74 3.67 1.00 14.83
CA ASP A 74 4.26 2.21 15.45
C ASP A 74 5.73 1.95 15.80
N MET A 75 6.64 2.56 15.04
CA MET A 75 7.99 2.76 15.56
C MET A 75 7.79 3.67 16.76
N PRO A 76 8.10 3.25 17.99
CA PRO A 76 8.19 4.21 19.07
C PRO A 76 9.21 5.24 18.59
N LEU A 77 8.75 6.48 18.39
CA LEU A 77 9.65 7.62 18.25
C LEU A 77 10.54 7.50 19.49
N GLU A 78 11.81 7.19 19.27
CA GLU A 78 12.79 7.12 20.33
C GLU A 78 12.68 8.49 21.03
N ASP A 79 12.13 8.50 22.25
CA ASP A 79 12.07 9.70 23.08
C ASP A 79 13.51 9.99 23.49
N GLY A 80 14.26 10.55 22.53
CA GLY A 80 15.63 11.00 22.65
C GLY A 80 15.68 12.30 23.43
N GLY A 81 15.04 12.33 24.60
CA GLY A 81 15.41 13.22 25.66
C GLY A 81 16.81 12.85 26.15
N LYS A 82 17.83 13.42 25.49
CA LYS A 82 19.12 13.94 26.03
C LYS A 82 20.22 13.87 24.97
N GLU A 83 20.39 14.94 24.20
CA GLU A 83 21.69 15.38 23.67
C GLU A 83 21.54 16.84 23.20
N GLY A 84 21.72 17.77 24.16
CA GLY A 84 21.56 19.21 23.94
C GLY A 84 21.79 20.07 25.19
N SER A 85 22.52 19.57 26.18
CA SER A 85 22.93 20.34 27.37
C SER A 85 24.24 19.76 27.91
N ASP A 86 25.36 20.31 27.45
CA ASP A 86 26.59 20.58 28.22
C ASP A 86 27.74 20.81 27.24
N HIS A 87 27.74 22.02 26.69
CA HIS A 87 28.97 22.71 26.33
C HIS A 87 29.17 23.79 27.41
N GLU A 88 29.85 23.42 28.50
CA GLU A 88 30.67 24.32 29.31
C GLU A 88 32.15 24.02 29.04
#